data_AF-A0A453M2Q6-F1
#
_entry.id   AF-A0A453M2Q6-F1
#
_cell.length_a   1.000
_cell.length_b   1.000
_cell.length_c   1.000
_cell.angle_alpha   90.00
_cell.angle_beta   90.00
_cell.angle_gamma   90.00
#
_symmetry.space_group_name_H-M   'P 1'
#
loop_
_entity.id
_entity.type
_entity.pdbx_description
1 polymer ?
#
loop_
_entity_poly.entity_id
_entity_poly.type
_entity_poly.pdbx_seq_one_letter_code
_entity_poly.pdbx_strand_id
1 'polypeptide(L)'
;EIAFEPAKLLWLIQRDFLQGKSVQQMVNEALQRVPNDNGNKYIDEVNQIRDSLAVMGNNSTAFSLPQPHLQRTKLCDMDDKELEPLYVTRREQLKQVVGSIIKPKFVQGKTLNGKEFVSFLQQILEALNKGEIPSTGSLVEIFNKAILERCLKVYKEKLEGLRLPVPVEKLQQIHEVANGEAKLLFDKQHFGKHHAVQSILKLEDEITKGVPCRCTKTSF
;
A
#
# COMPACT_ATOMS: atom_id res chain seq x y z
N GLU A 1 1.46 2.21 -15.24
CA GLU A 1 1.27 0.88 -14.63
C GLU A 1 1.67 0.94 -13.18
N ILE A 2 0.95 0.23 -12.30
CA ILE A 2 0.98 0.37 -10.83
C ILE A 2 2.28 -0.22 -10.25
N ALA A 3 3.00 0.50 -9.38
CA ALA A 3 4.30 0.02 -8.86
C ALA A 3 4.20 -1.11 -7.81
N PHE A 4 3.07 -1.27 -7.12
CA PHE A 4 2.86 -2.38 -6.19
C PHE A 4 1.37 -2.59 -5.89
N GLU A 5 0.86 -3.77 -6.21
CA GLU A 5 -0.44 -4.26 -5.78
C GLU A 5 -0.21 -5.59 -5.07
N PRO A 6 -0.61 -5.75 -3.79
CA PRO A 6 -0.48 -7.04 -3.12
C PRO A 6 -1.32 -8.08 -3.87
N ALA A 7 -0.65 -9.14 -4.36
CA ALA A 7 -1.23 -10.08 -5.32
C ALA A 7 -2.46 -10.85 -4.79
N LYS A 8 -2.50 -11.16 -3.49
CA LYS A 8 -3.60 -11.81 -2.79
C LYS A 8 -3.43 -11.63 -1.28
N LEU A 9 -4.54 -11.52 -0.54
CA LEU A 9 -4.57 -11.61 0.93
C LEU A 9 -5.34 -12.86 1.34
N LEU A 10 -4.76 -13.68 2.22
CA LEU A 10 -5.43 -14.86 2.79
C LEU A 10 -5.65 -14.66 4.29
N TRP A 11 -6.90 -14.59 4.71
CA TRP A 11 -7.30 -14.57 6.12
C TRP A 11 -7.39 -16.00 6.64
N LEU A 12 -6.33 -16.48 7.28
CA LEU A 12 -6.33 -17.76 7.96
C LEU A 12 -6.83 -17.59 9.39
N ILE A 13 -8.02 -18.11 9.69
CA ILE A 13 -8.66 -17.97 10.99
C ILE A 13 -8.61 -19.30 11.74
N GLN A 14 -7.76 -19.37 12.75
CA GLN A 14 -7.59 -20.53 13.63
C GLN A 14 -8.49 -20.45 14.87
N ARG A 15 -9.80 -20.52 14.65
CA ARG A 15 -10.81 -20.58 15.72
C ARG A 15 -11.96 -21.46 15.29
N ASP A 16 -12.60 -22.10 16.26
CA ASP A 16 -13.86 -22.81 16.02
C ASP A 16 -14.95 -21.76 15.80
N PHE A 17 -15.62 -21.84 14.64
CA PHE A 17 -16.65 -20.89 14.26
C PHE A 17 -17.99 -21.31 14.86
N LEU A 18 -18.71 -20.35 15.43
CA LEU A 18 -20.12 -20.54 15.79
C LEU A 18 -20.95 -20.69 14.50
N GLN A 19 -21.92 -21.61 14.53
CA GLN A 19 -22.79 -21.91 13.39
C GLN A 19 -23.56 -20.65 12.93
N GLY A 20 -23.70 -20.46 11.61
CA GLY A 20 -24.61 -19.47 11.03
C GLY A 20 -24.03 -18.53 9.97
N LYS A 21 -22.70 -18.35 9.89
CA LYS A 21 -22.04 -17.55 8.83
C LYS A 21 -20.84 -18.27 8.26
N SER A 22 -20.58 -18.07 6.96
CA SER A 22 -19.31 -18.48 6.36
C SER A 22 -18.16 -17.58 6.80
N VAL A 23 -16.95 -18.11 6.76
CA VAL A 23 -15.71 -17.39 7.11
C VAL A 23 -15.52 -16.14 6.25
N GLN A 24 -15.86 -16.25 4.95
CA GLN A 24 -15.77 -15.13 4.02
C GLN A 24 -16.77 -14.01 4.38
N GLN A 25 -17.99 -14.37 4.76
CA GLN A 25 -18.98 -13.38 5.21
C GLN A 25 -18.51 -12.66 6.48
N MET A 26 -17.92 -13.38 7.44
CA MET A 26 -17.33 -12.76 8.64
C MET A 26 -16.27 -11.72 8.27
N VAL A 27 -15.32 -12.08 7.39
CA VAL A 27 -14.27 -11.13 6.97
C VAL A 27 -14.86 -9.93 6.23
N ASN A 28 -15.83 -10.15 5.33
CA ASN A 28 -16.49 -9.08 4.60
C ASN A 28 -17.18 -8.10 5.54
N GLU A 29 -17.89 -8.59 6.56
CA GLU A 29 -18.54 -7.77 7.59
C GLU A 29 -17.50 -7.05 8.47
N ALA A 30 -16.42 -7.72 8.88
CA ALA A 30 -15.38 -7.13 9.73
C ALA A 30 -14.65 -5.95 9.06
N LEU A 31 -14.59 -5.94 7.73
CA LEU A 31 -14.01 -4.87 6.93
C LEU A 31 -14.98 -3.71 6.64
N GLN A 32 -16.27 -3.83 6.97
CA GLN A 32 -17.20 -2.72 6.82
C GLN A 32 -16.89 -1.60 7.83
N ARG A 33 -17.03 -0.35 7.38
CA ARG A 33 -16.94 0.80 8.27
C ARG A 33 -17.96 0.71 9.38
N VAL A 34 -17.56 1.17 10.57
CA VAL A 34 -18.45 1.34 11.71
C VAL A 34 -18.96 2.78 11.73
N PRO A 35 -20.28 3.02 11.93
CA PRO A 35 -20.83 4.36 12.08
C PRO A 35 -20.11 5.16 13.18
N ASN A 36 -19.86 6.44 12.94
CA ASN A 36 -19.15 7.32 13.86
C ASN A 36 -19.93 8.62 14.12
N ASP A 37 -21.21 8.50 14.49
CA ASP A 37 -22.14 9.63 14.62
C ASP A 37 -21.70 10.68 15.66
N ASN A 38 -20.87 10.26 16.63
CA ASN A 38 -20.36 11.10 17.71
C ASN A 38 -18.96 11.68 17.45
N GLY A 39 -18.37 11.44 16.26
CA GLY A 39 -17.05 11.99 15.90
C GLY A 39 -15.90 11.45 16.76
N ASN A 40 -15.95 10.18 17.18
CA ASN A 40 -14.91 9.55 17.97
C ASN A 40 -13.67 9.28 17.11
N LYS A 41 -12.55 9.93 17.44
CA LYS A 41 -11.26 9.80 16.73
C LYS A 41 -10.76 8.35 16.61
N TYR A 42 -10.98 7.51 17.62
CA TYR A 42 -10.56 6.11 17.57
C TYR A 42 -11.35 5.31 16.53
N ILE A 43 -12.63 5.63 16.33
CA ILE A 43 -13.45 4.98 15.30
C ILE A 43 -12.97 5.43 13.91
N ASP A 44 -12.57 6.69 13.75
CA ASP A 44 -11.96 7.17 12.51
C ASP A 44 -10.66 6.43 12.20
N GLU A 45 -9.78 6.25 13.18
CA GLU A 45 -8.53 5.48 13.04
C GLU A 45 -8.81 4.02 12.64
N VAL A 46 -9.77 3.36 13.28
CA VAL A 46 -10.15 1.98 12.93
C VAL A 46 -10.76 1.92 11.52
N ASN A 47 -11.60 2.88 11.14
CA ASN A 47 -12.19 2.93 9.81
C ASN A 47 -11.13 3.19 8.73
N GLN A 48 -10.08 3.99 9.01
CA GLN A 48 -8.94 4.15 8.09
C GLN A 48 -8.19 2.83 7.86
N ILE A 49 -8.00 2.03 8.91
CA ILE A 49 -7.39 0.69 8.79
C ILE A 49 -8.29 -0.22 7.93
N ARG A 50 -9.60 -0.22 8.18
CA ARG A 50 -10.58 -1.01 7.42
C ARG A 50 -10.60 -0.63 5.95
N ASP A 51 -10.62 0.67 5.64
CA ASP A 51 -10.58 1.15 4.25
C ASP A 51 -9.30 0.69 3.55
N SER A 52 -8.16 0.79 4.24
CA SER A 52 -6.86 0.34 3.72
C SER A 52 -6.85 -1.16 3.40
N LEU A 53 -7.44 -1.97 4.28
CA LEU A 53 -7.59 -3.41 4.09
C LEU A 53 -8.66 -3.77 3.05
N ALA A 54 -9.72 -2.99 2.93
CA ALA A 54 -10.81 -3.20 1.97
C ALA A 54 -10.35 -3.00 0.52
N VAL A 55 -9.35 -2.14 0.27
CA VAL A 55 -8.65 -2.05 -1.02
C VAL A 55 -8.07 -3.41 -1.43
N MET A 56 -7.64 -4.22 -0.46
CA MET A 56 -7.17 -5.61 -0.67
C MET A 56 -8.31 -6.64 -0.58
N GLY A 57 -9.45 -6.25 -0.02
CA GLY A 57 -10.61 -7.10 0.28
C GLY A 57 -11.23 -7.75 -0.94
N ASN A 58 -11.33 -7.02 -2.06
CA ASN A 58 -11.87 -7.53 -3.33
C ASN A 58 -11.05 -8.69 -3.93
N ASN A 59 -9.80 -8.84 -3.49
CA ASN A 59 -8.92 -9.94 -3.87
C ASN A 59 -8.44 -10.72 -2.64
N SER A 60 -9.24 -10.72 -1.57
CA SER A 60 -8.97 -11.49 -0.36
C SER A 60 -9.72 -12.83 -0.38
N THR A 61 -9.15 -13.82 0.29
CA THR A 61 -9.78 -15.13 0.53
C THR A 61 -9.74 -15.37 2.03
N ALA A 62 -10.83 -15.88 2.60
CA ALA A 62 -10.87 -16.26 4.00
C ALA A 62 -11.01 -17.78 4.15
N PHE A 63 -10.25 -18.35 5.08
CA PHE A 63 -10.22 -19.79 5.32
C PHE A 63 -10.16 -20.08 6.82
N SER A 64 -11.04 -20.95 7.31
CA SER A 64 -11.02 -21.41 8.70
C SER A 64 -10.23 -22.70 8.84
N LEU A 65 -9.38 -22.76 9.85
CA LEU A 65 -8.69 -23.98 10.24
C LEU A 65 -9.07 -24.29 11.70
N PRO A 66 -9.74 -25.42 11.99
CA PRO A 66 -10.19 -25.73 13.35
C PRO A 66 -9.00 -26.02 14.26
N GLN A 67 -9.25 -26.17 15.56
CA GLN A 67 -8.18 -26.56 16.47
C GLN A 67 -7.62 -27.96 16.13
N PRO A 68 -6.30 -28.11 15.96
CA PRO A 68 -5.70 -29.41 15.58
C PRO A 68 -5.76 -30.47 16.67
N HIS A 69 -5.56 -30.07 17.93
CA HIS A 69 -5.55 -30.95 19.09
C HIS A 69 -5.65 -30.12 20.38
N LEU A 70 -6.04 -30.75 21.49
CA LEU A 70 -6.12 -30.08 22.81
C LEU A 70 -4.73 -29.71 23.36
N GLN A 71 -3.76 -30.60 23.19
CA GLN A 71 -2.37 -30.40 23.64
C GLN A 71 -1.55 -29.63 22.61
N ARG A 72 -1.68 -28.30 22.61
CA ARG A 72 -1.03 -27.41 21.63
C ARG A 72 0.50 -27.43 21.63
N THR A 73 1.13 -27.76 22.76
CA THR A 73 2.60 -27.74 22.92
C THR A 73 3.30 -28.93 22.28
N LYS A 74 2.57 -29.98 21.90
CA LYS A 74 3.10 -31.22 21.34
C LYS A 74 2.74 -31.44 19.87
N LEU A 75 2.18 -30.42 19.21
CA LEU A 75 1.66 -30.56 17.84
C LEU A 75 2.72 -30.98 16.82
N CYS A 76 3.99 -30.60 17.04
CA CYS A 76 5.09 -30.99 16.15
C CYS A 76 5.52 -32.45 16.30
N ASP A 77 5.20 -33.07 17.44
CA ASP A 77 5.56 -34.46 17.75
C ASP A 77 4.42 -35.44 17.43
N MET A 78 3.28 -34.92 16.96
CA MET A 78 2.06 -35.69 16.70
C MET A 78 1.96 -36.07 15.23
N ASP A 79 1.57 -37.31 14.98
CA ASP A 79 1.17 -37.77 13.66
C ASP A 79 -0.24 -37.28 13.31
N ASP A 80 -0.55 -37.24 12.01
CA ASP A 80 -1.90 -36.87 11.52
C ASP A 80 -3.04 -37.71 12.10
N LYS A 81 -2.73 -38.94 12.55
CA LYS A 81 -3.70 -39.85 13.20
C LYS A 81 -4.09 -39.40 14.61
N GLU A 82 -3.24 -38.62 15.25
CA GLU A 82 -3.45 -38.06 16.59
C GLU A 82 -4.13 -36.69 16.54
N LEU A 83 -4.19 -36.08 15.36
CA LEU A 83 -4.86 -34.81 15.14
C LEU A 83 -6.35 -35.01 14.92
N GLU A 84 -7.10 -33.93 15.12
CA GLU A 84 -8.52 -33.91 14.82
C GLU A 84 -8.74 -34.16 13.29
N PRO A 85 -9.58 -35.13 12.88
CA PRO A 85 -9.74 -35.50 11.47
C PRO A 85 -10.24 -34.39 10.53
N LEU A 86 -11.17 -33.55 10.99
CA LEU A 86 -11.60 -32.35 10.28
C LEU A 86 -10.46 -31.33 10.15
N TYR A 87 -9.59 -31.16 11.15
CA TYR A 87 -8.38 -30.36 11.01
C TYR A 87 -7.49 -30.86 9.87
N VAL A 88 -7.18 -32.16 9.84
CA VAL A 88 -6.35 -32.75 8.79
C VAL A 88 -6.97 -32.50 7.41
N THR A 89 -8.28 -32.75 7.28
CA THR A 89 -9.03 -32.50 6.04
C THR A 89 -8.97 -31.03 5.63
N ARG A 90 -9.20 -30.10 6.57
CA ARG A 90 -9.15 -28.66 6.31
C ARG A 90 -7.74 -28.16 5.99
N ARG A 91 -6.71 -28.74 6.59
CA ARG A 91 -5.30 -28.43 6.29
C ARG A 91 -4.96 -28.80 4.84
N GLU A 92 -5.41 -29.95 4.35
CA GLU A 92 -5.19 -30.33 2.95
C GLU A 92 -5.96 -29.41 1.99
N GLN A 93 -7.20 -29.03 2.32
CA GLN A 93 -7.96 -28.03 1.56
C GLN A 93 -7.25 -26.67 1.54
N LEU A 94 -6.66 -26.24 2.66
CA LEU A 94 -5.88 -25.00 2.72
C LEU A 94 -4.69 -25.04 1.76
N LYS A 95 -3.97 -26.16 1.66
CA LYS A 95 -2.88 -26.31 0.69
C LYS A 95 -3.38 -26.14 -0.74
N GLN A 96 -4.54 -26.69 -1.08
CA GLN A 96 -5.16 -26.51 -2.39
C GLN A 96 -5.54 -25.06 -2.65
N VAL A 97 -6.14 -24.39 -1.66
CA VAL A 97 -6.46 -22.95 -1.74
C VAL A 97 -5.20 -22.13 -2.00
N VAL A 98 -4.15 -22.33 -1.20
CA VAL A 98 -2.85 -21.65 -1.38
C VAL A 98 -2.30 -21.94 -2.77
N GLY A 99 -2.28 -23.20 -3.20
CA GLY A 99 -1.85 -23.60 -4.53
C GLY A 99 -2.57 -22.86 -5.65
N SER A 100 -3.88 -22.67 -5.53
CA SER A 100 -4.70 -21.97 -6.53
C SER A 100 -4.47 -20.45 -6.61
N ILE A 101 -3.92 -19.83 -5.56
CA ILE A 101 -3.72 -18.37 -5.48
C ILE A 101 -2.25 -17.94 -5.63
N ILE A 102 -1.30 -18.89 -5.66
CA ILE A 102 0.12 -18.58 -5.85
C ILE A 102 0.31 -17.87 -7.19
N LYS A 103 1.00 -16.72 -7.14
CA LYS A 103 1.44 -15.97 -8.31
C LYS A 103 2.88 -15.49 -8.07
N PRO A 104 3.71 -15.37 -9.13
CA PRO A 104 5.02 -14.77 -9.01
C PRO A 104 4.93 -13.36 -8.40
N LYS A 105 5.91 -13.00 -7.57
CA LYS A 105 5.92 -11.69 -6.91
C LYS A 105 6.15 -10.61 -7.97
N PHE A 106 5.18 -9.73 -8.15
CA PHE A 106 5.23 -8.65 -9.14
C PHE A 106 5.43 -7.30 -8.44
N VAL A 107 6.47 -6.58 -8.83
CA VAL A 107 6.83 -5.26 -8.29
C VAL A 107 7.31 -4.38 -9.44
N GLN A 108 6.81 -3.15 -9.55
CA GLN A 108 7.23 -2.17 -10.55
C GLN A 108 7.22 -2.68 -12.01
N GLY A 109 6.15 -3.39 -12.39
CA GLY A 109 6.04 -3.91 -13.76
C GLY A 109 6.85 -5.17 -14.04
N LYS A 110 7.55 -5.74 -13.04
CA LYS A 110 8.43 -6.89 -13.21
C LYS A 110 8.12 -8.00 -12.21
N THR A 111 8.19 -9.23 -12.69
CA THR A 111 8.22 -10.41 -11.83
C THR A 111 9.60 -10.56 -11.22
N LEU A 112 9.67 -10.78 -9.91
CA LEU A 112 10.92 -10.97 -9.19
C LEU A 112 11.28 -12.45 -9.13
N ASN A 113 12.49 -12.78 -9.58
CA ASN A 113 13.18 -14.03 -9.25
C ASN A 113 13.94 -13.91 -7.91
N GLY A 114 14.64 -14.96 -7.49
CA GLY A 114 15.36 -14.97 -6.21
C GLY A 114 16.40 -13.85 -6.06
N LYS A 115 17.16 -13.53 -7.11
CA LYS A 115 18.17 -12.47 -7.09
C LYS A 115 17.52 -11.09 -6.99
N GLU A 116 16.47 -10.86 -7.75
CA GLU A 116 15.72 -9.59 -7.75
C GLU A 116 14.99 -9.39 -6.41
N PHE A 117 14.45 -10.46 -5.83
CA PHE A 117 13.82 -10.43 -4.53
C PHE A 117 14.80 -10.05 -3.40
N VAL A 118 16.02 -10.61 -3.41
CA VAL A 118 17.06 -10.25 -2.43
C VAL A 118 17.45 -8.79 -2.56
N SER A 119 17.67 -8.29 -3.79
CA SER A 119 17.98 -6.88 -4.02
C SER A 119 16.84 -5.95 -3.57
N PHE A 120 15.60 -6.33 -3.82
CA PHE A 120 14.42 -5.60 -3.35
C PHE A 120 14.34 -5.58 -1.82
N LEU A 121 14.59 -6.71 -1.15
CA LEU A 121 14.59 -6.80 0.30
C LEU A 121 15.68 -5.93 0.95
N GLN A 122 16.88 -5.89 0.36
CA GLN A 122 17.98 -5.03 0.82
C GLN A 122 17.58 -3.55 0.78
N GLN A 123 16.95 -3.10 -0.31
CA GLN A 123 16.45 -1.73 -0.43
C GLN A 123 15.42 -1.38 0.67
N ILE A 124 14.50 -2.30 0.97
CA ILE A 124 13.52 -2.12 2.06
C ILE A 124 14.24 -2.03 3.42
N LEU A 125 15.21 -2.90 3.68
CA LEU A 125 15.96 -2.90 4.94
C LEU A 125 16.78 -1.63 5.13
N GLU A 126 17.41 -1.12 4.07
CA GLU A 126 18.13 0.17 4.12
C GLU A 126 17.18 1.33 4.47
N ALA A 127 16.00 1.39 3.84
CA ALA A 127 14.99 2.41 4.14
C ALA A 127 14.48 2.30 5.59
N LEU A 128 14.24 1.07 6.08
CA LEU A 128 13.88 0.82 7.49
C LEU A 128 14.97 1.32 8.45
N ASN A 129 16.23 0.96 8.20
CA ASN A 129 17.35 1.28 9.07
C ASN A 129 17.67 2.78 9.11
N LYS A 130 17.41 3.51 8.03
CA LYS A 130 17.57 4.97 7.98
C LYS A 130 16.42 5.73 8.66
N GLY A 131 15.41 5.03 9.18
CA GLY A 131 14.21 5.66 9.75
C GLY A 131 13.35 6.37 8.70
N GLU A 132 13.56 6.06 7.42
CA GLU A 132 12.75 6.60 6.32
C GLU A 132 11.33 6.01 6.33
N ILE A 133 11.11 4.94 7.12
CA ILE A 133 9.80 4.34 7.39
C ILE A 133 9.27 4.86 8.75
N PRO A 134 8.50 5.96 8.81
CA PRO A 134 7.82 6.40 10.03
C PRO A 134 6.90 5.31 10.58
N SER A 135 6.96 5.11 11.90
CA SER A 135 6.22 4.09 12.66
C SER A 135 4.69 4.22 12.63
N THR A 136 4.16 5.30 12.04
CA THR A 136 2.73 5.64 12.01
C THR A 136 2.18 5.98 10.61
N GLY A 137 3.00 5.89 9.56
CA GLY A 137 2.59 6.19 8.18
C GLY A 137 2.26 4.95 7.35
N SER A 138 1.40 5.09 6.34
CA SER A 138 1.13 4.01 5.37
C SER A 138 2.42 3.66 4.62
N LEU A 139 2.78 2.37 4.49
CA LEU A 139 3.94 1.91 3.71
C LEU A 139 3.96 2.53 2.30
N VAL A 140 2.79 2.76 1.73
CA VAL A 140 2.65 3.41 0.42
C VAL A 140 3.09 4.87 0.44
N GLU A 141 2.75 5.64 1.47
CA GLU A 141 3.20 7.03 1.62
C GLU A 141 4.72 7.13 1.76
N ILE A 142 5.31 6.13 2.39
CA ILE A 142 6.74 6.04 2.65
C ILE A 142 7.50 5.81 1.34
N PHE A 143 7.09 4.81 0.57
CA PHE A 143 7.68 4.55 -0.74
C PHE A 143 7.44 5.72 -1.71
N ASN A 144 6.31 6.44 -1.58
CA ASN A 144 6.02 7.60 -2.41
C ASN A 144 6.78 8.87 -2.00
N LYS A 145 7.28 8.99 -0.77
CA LYS A 145 7.97 10.20 -0.30
C LYS A 145 9.25 10.49 -1.11
N ALA A 146 10.13 9.50 -1.28
CA ALA A 146 11.35 9.68 -2.07
C ALA A 146 11.07 9.92 -3.57
N ILE A 147 9.91 9.46 -4.07
CA ILE A 147 9.46 9.75 -5.43
C ILE A 147 8.96 11.19 -5.53
N LEU A 148 8.14 11.63 -4.56
CA LEU A 148 7.69 13.02 -4.46
C LEU A 148 8.87 13.99 -4.43
N GLU A 149 9.87 13.72 -3.59
CA GLU A 149 11.08 14.54 -3.50
C GLU A 149 11.82 14.63 -4.84
N ARG A 150 11.96 13.53 -5.58
CA ARG A 150 12.55 13.52 -6.92
C ARG A 150 11.70 14.27 -7.94
N CYS A 151 10.38 14.12 -7.92
CA CYS A 151 9.49 14.85 -8.82
C CYS A 151 9.54 16.36 -8.56
N LEU A 152 9.54 16.76 -7.29
CA LEU A 152 9.71 18.16 -6.89
C LEU A 152 11.08 18.70 -7.27
N LYS A 153 12.14 17.89 -7.20
CA LYS A 153 13.48 18.28 -7.65
C LYS A 153 13.51 18.59 -9.15
N VAL A 154 12.95 17.71 -9.99
CA VAL A 154 12.85 17.94 -11.45
C VAL A 154 12.10 19.24 -11.75
N TYR A 155 10.98 19.46 -11.07
CA TYR A 155 10.21 20.69 -11.21
C TYR A 155 11.01 21.93 -10.80
N LYS A 156 11.69 21.89 -9.64
CA LYS A 156 12.50 23.00 -9.13
C LYS A 156 13.69 23.32 -10.02
N GLU A 157 14.43 22.33 -10.48
CA GLU A 157 15.60 22.50 -11.36
C GLU A 157 15.21 23.21 -12.67
N LYS A 158 14.05 22.86 -13.26
CA LYS A 158 13.54 23.56 -14.45
C LYS A 158 13.20 25.01 -14.19
N LEU A 159 12.63 25.33 -13.02
CA LEU A 159 12.32 26.70 -12.67
C LEU A 159 13.56 27.50 -12.25
N GLU A 160 14.55 26.89 -11.60
CA GLU A 160 15.82 27.55 -11.22
C GLU A 160 16.69 27.88 -12.43
N GLY A 161 16.55 27.14 -13.53
CA GLY A 161 17.19 27.47 -14.80
C GLY A 161 16.71 28.80 -15.43
N LEU A 162 15.65 29.42 -14.91
CA LEU A 162 15.14 30.70 -15.40
C LEU A 162 15.93 31.87 -14.83
N ARG A 163 16.51 32.68 -15.72
CA ARG A 163 17.03 34.00 -15.37
C ARG A 163 15.87 34.99 -15.31
N LEU A 164 15.49 35.38 -14.11
CA LEU A 164 14.44 36.37 -13.87
C LEU A 164 14.94 37.80 -14.13
N PRO A 165 14.07 38.75 -14.53
CA PRO A 165 12.64 38.57 -14.79
C PRO A 165 12.35 37.92 -16.16
N VAL A 166 11.23 37.20 -16.25
CA VAL A 166 10.73 36.61 -17.50
C VAL A 166 9.27 37.00 -17.71
N PRO A 167 8.78 37.07 -18.96
CA PRO A 167 7.36 37.27 -19.25
C PRO A 167 6.50 36.18 -18.59
N VAL A 168 5.29 36.56 -18.16
CA VAL A 168 4.36 35.66 -17.47
C VAL A 168 3.99 34.48 -18.37
N GLU A 169 3.78 34.71 -19.66
CA GLU A 169 3.45 33.65 -20.63
C GLU A 169 4.57 32.62 -20.75
N LYS A 170 5.83 33.09 -20.72
CA LYS A 170 7.01 32.23 -20.75
C LYS A 170 7.17 31.44 -19.45
N LEU A 171 6.87 32.06 -18.31
CA LEU A 171 6.86 31.40 -17.01
C LEU A 171 5.76 30.32 -16.95
N GLN A 172 4.56 30.63 -17.44
CA GLN A 172 3.41 29.73 -17.50
C GLN A 172 3.72 28.48 -18.34
N GLN A 173 4.28 28.66 -19.55
CA GLN A 173 4.66 27.55 -20.42
C GLN A 173 5.69 26.63 -19.76
N ILE A 174 6.70 27.19 -19.10
CA ILE A 174 7.74 26.41 -18.44
C ILE A 174 7.19 25.69 -17.21
N HIS A 175 6.30 26.33 -16.46
CA HIS A 175 5.56 25.71 -15.37
C HIS A 175 4.75 24.49 -15.84
N GLU A 176 3.95 24.63 -16.90
CA GLU A 176 3.13 23.55 -17.44
C GLU A 176 3.99 22.37 -17.90
N VAL A 177 5.09 22.64 -18.61
CA VAL A 177 6.04 21.60 -19.04
C VAL A 177 6.70 20.91 -17.84
N ALA A 178 7.19 21.67 -16.86
CA ALA A 178 7.85 21.10 -15.68
C ALA A 178 6.87 20.29 -14.81
N ASN A 179 5.63 20.76 -14.67
CA ASN A 179 4.57 20.05 -13.95
C ASN A 179 4.19 18.76 -14.68
N GLY A 180 4.03 18.81 -16.02
CA GLY A 180 3.76 17.62 -16.83
C GLY A 180 4.86 16.56 -16.72
N GLU A 181 6.13 16.96 -16.73
CA GLU A 181 7.26 16.05 -16.54
C GLU A 181 7.32 15.45 -15.13
N ALA A 182 7.08 16.26 -14.09
CA ALA A 182 7.03 15.79 -12.71
C ALA A 182 5.89 14.79 -12.49
N LYS A 183 4.70 15.07 -13.05
CA LYS A 183 3.55 14.15 -13.02
C LYS A 183 3.82 12.85 -13.76
N LEU A 184 4.40 12.93 -14.97
CA LEU A 184 4.77 11.74 -15.73
C LEU A 184 5.81 10.88 -15.01
N LEU A 185 6.78 11.51 -14.33
CA LEU A 185 7.77 10.81 -13.52
C LEU A 185 7.12 10.12 -12.31
N PHE A 186 6.19 10.82 -11.65
CA PHE A 186 5.42 10.28 -10.54
C PHE A 186 4.60 9.07 -10.98
N ASP A 187 3.82 9.19 -12.05
CA ASP A 187 2.97 8.15 -12.64
C ASP A 187 3.73 6.86 -13.01
N LYS A 188 5.02 6.98 -13.34
CA LYS A 188 5.89 5.84 -13.65
C LYS A 188 6.42 5.11 -12.43
N GLN A 189 6.50 5.77 -11.27
CA GLN A 189 7.26 5.27 -10.12
C GLN A 189 6.41 5.07 -8.86
N HIS A 190 5.26 5.72 -8.75
CA HIS A 190 4.45 5.75 -7.54
C HIS A 190 3.87 4.38 -7.15
N PHE A 191 3.79 4.16 -5.84
CA PHE A 191 3.23 3.00 -5.17
C PHE A 191 1.75 3.24 -4.81
N GLY A 192 0.94 2.18 -4.94
CA GLY A 192 -0.47 2.05 -4.48
C GLY A 192 -1.51 2.99 -5.14
N LYS A 193 -2.57 2.44 -5.75
CA LYS A 193 -3.63 3.19 -6.47
C LYS A 193 -4.31 4.30 -5.64
N HIS A 194 -4.81 3.99 -4.44
CA HIS A 194 -5.64 4.91 -3.67
C HIS A 194 -4.83 5.96 -2.87
N HIS A 195 -3.65 5.61 -2.34
CA HIS A 195 -2.75 6.57 -1.68
C HIS A 195 -1.91 7.39 -2.66
N ALA A 196 -1.77 6.94 -3.92
CA ALA A 196 -1.21 7.77 -4.98
C ALA A 196 -2.04 9.02 -5.24
N VAL A 197 -3.37 8.95 -5.13
CA VAL A 197 -4.23 10.14 -5.27
C VAL A 197 -3.89 11.17 -4.18
N GLN A 198 -3.72 10.75 -2.93
CA GLN A 198 -3.29 11.67 -1.86
C GLN A 198 -1.87 12.20 -2.05
N SER A 199 -0.96 11.37 -2.57
CA SER A 199 0.41 11.79 -2.88
C SER A 199 0.45 12.75 -4.07
N ILE A 200 -0.40 12.56 -5.08
CA ILE A 200 -0.58 13.48 -6.21
C ILE A 200 -1.15 14.81 -5.71
N LEU A 201 -2.17 14.79 -4.85
CA LEU A 201 -2.69 16.02 -4.24
C LEU A 201 -1.61 16.75 -3.42
N LYS A 202 -0.76 16.03 -2.68
CA LYS A 202 0.42 16.60 -2.01
C LYS A 202 1.43 17.18 -3.01
N LEU A 203 1.69 16.51 -4.13
CA LEU A 203 2.57 17.01 -5.20
C LEU A 203 2.02 18.30 -5.82
N GLU A 204 0.72 18.31 -6.14
CA GLU A 204 0.02 19.47 -6.69
C GLU A 204 0.00 20.64 -5.72
N ASP A 205 -0.27 20.40 -4.43
CA ASP A 205 -0.21 21.42 -3.38
C ASP A 205 1.20 22.05 -3.29
N GLU A 206 2.25 21.23 -3.27
CA GLU A 206 3.64 21.72 -3.21
C GLU A 206 4.07 22.46 -4.48
N ILE A 207 3.67 21.99 -5.67
CA ILE A 207 3.88 22.69 -6.94
C ILE A 207 3.14 24.03 -6.96
N THR A 208 1.89 24.05 -6.46
CA THR A 208 1.05 25.25 -6.40
C THR A 208 1.60 26.28 -5.43
N LYS A 209 2.19 25.87 -4.29
CA LYS A 209 2.92 26.77 -3.38
C LYS A 209 4.20 27.35 -3.99
N GLY A 210 4.84 26.64 -4.93
CA GLY A 210 6.08 27.08 -5.56
C GLY A 210 5.94 28.25 -6.55
N VAL A 211 4.77 28.44 -7.17
CA VAL A 211 4.53 29.49 -8.18
C VAL A 211 4.33 30.89 -7.56
N PRO A 212 3.50 31.08 -6.52
CA PRO A 212 3.29 32.38 -5.88
C PRO A 212 4.57 32.98 -5.26
N CYS A 213 5.50 32.14 -4.80
CA CYS A 213 6.77 32.61 -4.22
C CYS A 213 7.70 33.29 -5.24
N ARG A 214 7.49 33.10 -6.56
CA ARG A 214 8.33 33.68 -7.62
C ARG A 214 7.62 34.75 -8.45
N CYS A 215 6.29 34.84 -8.37
CA CYS A 215 5.52 35.95 -8.90
C CYS A 215 5.44 37.04 -7.83
N THR A 216 6.48 37.87 -7.71
CA THR A 216 6.29 39.12 -6.96
C THR A 216 5.29 39.97 -7.74
N LYS A 217 4.20 40.38 -7.08
CA LYS A 217 3.37 41.48 -7.55
C LYS A 217 4.23 42.75 -7.53
N THR A 218 5.00 42.93 -8.59
CA THR A 218 5.71 44.16 -8.88
C THR A 218 5.34 44.54 -10.29
N SER A 219 4.33 45.39 -10.41
CA SER A 219 4.40 46.62 -11.22
C SER A 219 3.05 47.34 -11.19
N PHE A 220 3.12 48.57 -10.65
CA PHE A 220 2.38 49.80 -11.01
C PHE A 220 0.86 49.76 -11.17
#